data_AF-A0A7W6MI95-F1
#
_entry.id   AF-A0A7W6MI95-F1
#
_cell.length_a   1.000
_cell.length_b   1.000
_cell.length_c   1.000
_cell.angle_alpha   90.00
_cell.angle_beta   90.00
_cell.angle_gamma   90.00
#
_symmetry.space_group_name_H-M   'P 1'
#
loop_
_entity.id
_entity.type
_entity.pdbx_description
1 polymer ?
#
loop_
_entity_poly.entity_id
_entity_poly.type
_entity_poly.pdbx_seq_one_letter_code
_entity_poly.pdbx_strand_id
1 'polypeptide(L)' 'MPTHDEHFRMLSEAVQAWYRYYEVEPDDQASQTLCSAAIEFFNEGATSLEDVTTLLIGTYVGRWATRVNAPTSAAVH' A
#
# COMPACT_ATOMS: atom_id res chain seq x y z
N MET A 1 18.58 11.41 15.37
CA MET A 1 17.11 11.35 15.21
C MET A 1 16.87 11.03 13.75
N PRO A 2 16.11 9.98 13.40
CA PRO A 2 15.80 9.70 12.01
C PRO A 2 15.19 10.95 11.38
N THR A 3 15.70 11.32 10.21
CA THR A 3 15.27 12.52 9.49
C THR A 3 13.90 12.25 8.85
N HIS A 4 13.09 13.29 8.68
CA HIS A 4 11.78 13.16 7.99
C HIS A 4 11.91 12.38 6.67
N ASP A 5 13.01 12.57 5.94
CA ASP A 5 13.31 11.88 4.68
C ASP A 5 13.37 10.35 4.83
N GLU A 6 13.94 9.84 5.92
CA GLU A 6 14.02 8.38 6.19
C GLU A 6 12.63 7.79 6.43
N HIS A 7 11.76 8.50 7.16
CA HIS A 7 10.38 8.06 7.36
C HIS A 7 9.61 8.11 6.03
N PHE A 8 9.76 9.17 5.24
CA PHE A 8 9.09 9.26 3.92
C PHE A 8 9.53 8.14 2.97
N ARG A 9 10.83 7.78 2.97
CA ARG A 9 11.33 6.64 2.20
C ARG A 9 10.72 5.33 2.67
N MET A 10 10.75 5.08 3.97
CA MET A 10 10.16 3.87 4.56
C MET A 10 8.67 3.74 4.20
N LEU A 11 7.89 4.82 4.33
CA LEU A 11 6.47 4.83 3.98
C LEU A 11 6.25 4.59 2.49
N SER A 12 7.05 5.22 1.63
CA SER A 12 6.96 5.04 0.17
C SER A 12 7.35 3.62 -0.27
N GLU A 13 8.34 3.01 0.38
CA GLU A 13 8.70 1.61 0.17
C GLU A 13 7.58 0.68 0.66
N ALA A 14 6.92 1.00 1.78
CA ALA A 14 5.82 0.19 2.29
C ALA A 14 4.65 0.13 1.31
N VAL A 15 4.31 1.28 0.73
CA VAL A 15 3.27 1.40 -0.31
C VAL A 15 3.65 0.64 -1.57
N GLN A 16 4.90 0.74 -2.03
CA GLN A 16 5.40 -0.04 -3.19
C GLN A 16 5.39 -1.55 -2.93
N ALA A 17 5.77 -1.98 -1.73
CA ALA A 17 5.72 -3.38 -1.32
C ALA A 17 4.27 -3.90 -1.32
N TRP A 18 3.31 -3.09 -0.89
CA TRP A 18 1.88 -3.41 -0.97
C TRP A 18 1.45 -3.62 -2.44
N TYR A 19 1.79 -2.71 -3.35
CA TYR A 19 1.47 -2.88 -4.77
C TYR A 19 2.10 -4.13 -5.37
N ARG A 20 3.36 -4.41 -5.03
CA ARG A 20 4.07 -5.60 -5.49
C ARG A 20 3.46 -6.89 -4.94
N TYR A 21 2.96 -6.87 -3.70
CA TYR A 21 2.30 -8.02 -3.09
C TYR A 21 0.99 -8.38 -3.80
N TYR A 22 0.20 -7.38 -4.19
CA TYR A 22 -1.06 -7.59 -4.93
C TYR A 22 -0.89 -7.61 -6.45
N GLU A 23 0.31 -7.36 -6.96
CA GLU A 23 0.60 -7.20 -8.40
C GLU A 23 -0.33 -6.18 -9.09
N VAL A 24 -0.64 -5.09 -8.38
CA VAL A 24 -1.54 -4.02 -8.85
C VAL A 24 -0.74 -2.86 -9.39
N GLU A 25 -1.21 -2.25 -10.48
CA GLU A 25 -0.62 -1.03 -11.02
C GLU A 25 -0.78 0.15 -10.06
N PRO A 26 0.27 0.97 -9.87
CA PRO A 26 0.19 2.14 -9.01
C PRO A 26 -0.82 3.13 -9.57
N ASP A 27 -1.87 3.41 -8.79
CA ASP A 27 -2.90 4.40 -9.10
C ASP A 27 -2.72 5.61 -8.19
N ASP A 28 -2.96 6.83 -8.69
CA ASP A 28 -2.73 8.06 -7.92
C ASP A 28 -3.65 8.14 -6.69
N GLN A 29 -4.91 7.75 -6.83
CA GLN A 29 -5.88 7.73 -5.72
C GLN A 29 -5.54 6.65 -4.70
N ALA A 30 -5.16 5.45 -5.16
CA ALA A 30 -4.70 4.38 -4.29
C ALA A 30 -3.43 4.79 -3.53
N SER A 31 -2.48 5.44 -4.23
CA SER A 31 -1.21 5.88 -3.66
C SER A 31 -1.41 6.93 -2.58
N GLN A 32 -2.27 7.93 -2.81
CA GLN A 32 -2.62 8.90 -1.77
C GLN A 32 -3.26 8.24 -0.54
N THR A 33 -4.20 7.31 -0.77
CA THR A 33 -4.89 6.60 0.33
C THR A 33 -3.90 5.76 1.14
N LEU A 34 -3.04 4.98 0.48
CA LEU A 34 -2.05 4.12 1.12
C LEU A 34 -0.96 4.95 1.82
N CYS A 35 -0.53 6.08 1.25
CA CYS A 35 0.41 6.99 1.91
C CYS A 35 -0.17 7.59 3.19
N SER A 36 -1.42 8.09 3.16
CA SER A 36 -2.08 8.60 4.36
C SER A 36 -2.21 7.53 5.44
N ALA A 37 -2.63 6.33 5.07
CA ALA A 37 -2.75 5.22 6.00
C ALA A 37 -1.40 4.80 6.60
N ALA A 38 -0.35 4.76 5.78
CA ALA A 38 1.00 4.46 6.24
C ALA A 38 1.47 5.47 7.30
N ILE A 39 1.17 6.76 7.11
CA ILE A 39 1.45 7.81 8.10
C ILE A 39 0.66 7.59 9.38
N GLU A 40 -0.63 7.24 9.29
CA GLU A 40 -1.44 6.95 10.49
C GLU A 40 -0.88 5.75 11.28
N PHE A 41 -0.53 4.66 10.60
CA PHE A 41 0.12 3.50 11.25
C PHE A 41 1.43 3.89 11.92
N PHE A 42 2.24 4.74 11.29
CA PHE A 42 3.47 5.25 11.88
C PHE A 42 3.21 6.05 13.16
N ASN A 43 2.14 6.86 13.19
CA ASN A 43 1.73 7.60 14.38
C ASN A 43 1.14 6.68 15.48
N GLU A 44 0.53 5.55 15.12
CA GLU A 44 0.07 4.54 16.08
C GLU A 44 1.21 3.71 16.69
N GLY A 45 2.39 3.70 16.08
CA GLY A 45 3.58 3.01 16.61
C GLY A 45 4.30 2.10 15.60
N ALA A 46 3.84 2.02 14.36
CA ALA A 46 4.48 1.25 13.30
C ALA A 46 5.77 1.93 12.82
N THR A 47 6.90 1.59 13.43
CA THR A 47 8.20 2.24 13.15
C THR A 47 9.04 1.52 12.10
N SER A 48 8.56 0.40 11.55
CA SER A 48 9.31 -0.45 10.63
C SER A 48 8.57 -0.65 9.32
N LEU A 49 9.33 -0.76 8.21
CA LEU A 49 8.82 -1.03 6.88
C LEU A 49 7.87 -2.24 6.86
N GLU A 50 8.32 -3.37 7.40
CA GLU A 50 7.54 -4.61 7.41
C GLU A 50 6.24 -4.48 8.20
N ASP A 51 6.26 -3.71 9.29
CA ASP A 51 5.09 -3.49 10.15
C ASP A 51 4.04 -2.66 9.40
N VAL A 52 4.46 -1.52 8.82
CA VAL A 52 3.59 -0.67 8.00
C VAL A 52 3.06 -1.43 6.79
N THR A 53 3.90 -2.19 6.08
CA THR A 53 3.46 -3.03 4.95
C THR A 53 2.45 -4.09 5.39
N THR A 54 2.69 -4.77 6.52
CA THR A 54 1.77 -5.79 7.05
C THR A 54 0.42 -5.18 7.42
N LEU A 55 0.43 -4.02 8.06
CA LEU A 55 -0.79 -3.28 8.41
C LEU A 55 -1.54 -2.81 7.15
N LEU A 56 -0.83 -2.31 6.14
CA LEU A 56 -1.43 -1.95 4.85
C LEU A 56 -2.05 -3.18 4.16
N ILE A 57 -1.34 -4.31 4.15
CA ILE A 57 -1.83 -5.57 3.56
C ILE A 57 -3.08 -6.03 4.29
N GLY A 58 -3.06 -6.09 5.64
CA GLY A 58 -4.19 -6.53 6.45
C GLY A 58 -5.40 -5.60 6.38
N THR A 59 -5.19 -4.30 6.31
CA THR A 59 -6.27 -3.29 6.30
C THR A 59 -6.88 -3.13 4.90
N TYR A 60 -6.06 -3.17 3.85
CA TYR A 60 -6.50 -2.92 2.47
C TYR A 60 -6.64 -4.18 1.61
N VAL A 61 -6.57 -5.38 2.21
CA VAL A 61 -6.73 -6.72 1.57
C VAL A 61 -7.98 -6.82 0.68
N GLY A 62 -9.06 -6.09 0.99
CA GLY A 62 -10.37 -6.26 0.36
C GLY A 62 -10.88 -5.08 -0.47
N ARG A 63 -10.48 -3.84 -0.15
CA ARG A 63 -11.06 -2.64 -0.79
C ARG A 63 -10.64 -2.48 -2.25
N TRP A 64 -9.52 -3.06 -2.63
CA TRP A 64 -8.98 -3.03 -3.99
C TRP A 64 -9.02 -4.39 -4.67
N ALA A 65 -8.85 -5.51 -3.93
CA ALA A 65 -9.01 -6.87 -4.47
C ALA A 65 -10.40 -7.11 -5.11
N THR A 66 -11.43 -6.44 -4.59
CA THR A 66 -12.79 -6.52 -5.18
C THR A 66 -12.91 -5.70 -6.48
N ARG A 67 -12.06 -4.69 -6.70
CA ARG A 67 -12.03 -3.89 -7.94
C ARG A 67 -11.23 -4.56 -9.05
N VAL A 68 -10.14 -5.27 -8.74
CA VAL A 68 -9.37 -6.04 -9.75
C VAL A 68 -10.05 -7.34 -10.19
N ASN A 69 -11.04 -7.84 -9.45
CA ASN A 69 -11.88 -8.98 -9.88
C ASN A 69 -13.18 -8.58 -10.61
N ALA A 70 -13.31 -7.32 -11.06
CA ALA A 70 -14.23 -7.07 -12.17
C ALA A 70 -13.55 -7.66 -13.42
N PRO A 71 -14.11 -8.71 -14.04
CA PRO A 71 -13.42 -9.48 -15.05
C PRO A 71 -13.05 -8.56 -16.20
N THR A 72 -11.77 -8.34 -16.45
CA THR A 72 -11.30 -8.09 -17.81
C THR A 72 -11.50 -9.39 -18.56
N SER A 73 -12.76 -9.63 -18.95
CA SER A 73 -13.17 -10.63 -19.92
C SER A 73 -12.64 -10.18 -21.27
N ALA A 74 -11.31 -10.20 -21.44
CA ALA A 74 -10.64 -9.98 -22.72
C ALA A 74 -10.38 -11.35 -23.34
N ALA A 75 -11.32 -11.74 -24.20
CA ALA A 75 -11.16 -12.63 -25.36
C ALA A 75 -10.39 -13.96 -25.17
N VAL A 76 -11.15 -15.07 -25.19
CA VAL A 76 -10.67 -16.27 -25.90
C VAL A 76 -11.44 -16.38 -27.22
N HIS A 77 -10.66 -16.65 -28.27
CA HIS A 77 -10.93 -16.60 -29.72
C HIS A 77 -12.21 -17.29 -30.22
#